data_AF-A0A3D4X9J9-F1
#
_entry.id   AF-A0A3D4X9J9-F1
#
_cell.length_a   1.000
_cell.length_b   1.000
_cell.length_c   1.000
_cell.angle_alpha   90.00
_cell.angle_beta   90.00
_cell.angle_gamma   90.00
#
_symmetry.space_group_name_H-M   'P 1'
#
loop_
_entity.id
_entity.type
_entity.pdbx_description
1 polymer ?
#
loop_
_entity_poly.entity_id
_entity_poly.type
_entity_poly.pdbx_seq_one_letter_code
_entity_poly.pdbx_strand_id
1 'polypeptide(L)' 'VVFTNGAIARENGDVYIYYASCDTRMHVATTTVEKLEDYLFHTPKDALRSPDCV' A
#
# COMPACT_ATOMS: atom_id res chain seq x y z
N VAL A 1 9.37 -0.24 -12.62
CA VAL A 1 9.49 0.10 -11.17
C VAL A 1 8.24 0.85 -10.76
N VAL A 2 7.71 0.57 -9.57
CA VAL A 2 6.80 1.51 -8.88
C VAL A 2 7.55 2.07 -7.67
N PHE A 3 7.41 3.37 -7.41
CA PHE A 3 8.09 4.03 -6.29
C PHE A 3 7.18 5.11 -5.69
N THR A 4 7.10 5.19 -4.37
CA THR A 4 6.35 6.24 -3.68
C THR A 4 7.27 6.96 -2.69
N ASN A 5 7.13 8.29 -2.64
CA ASN A 5 7.80 9.19 -1.71
C ASN A 5 6.84 10.20 -1.09
N GLY A 6 5.52 9.98 -1.20
CA GLY A 6 4.52 10.91 -0.70
C GLY A 6 3.12 10.31 -0.64
N ALA A 7 2.43 10.60 0.46
CA ALA A 7 1.03 10.30 0.65
C ALA A 7 0.35 11.45 1.40
N ILE A 8 -0.95 11.60 1.21
CA ILE A 8 -1.80 12.54 1.96
C ILE A 8 -2.85 11.73 2.71
N ALA A 9 -2.83 11.81 4.05
CA ALA A 9 -3.91 11.33 4.90
C ALA A 9 -4.81 12.51 5.27
N ARG A 10 -6.12 12.36 5.02
CA ARG A 10 -7.14 13.37 5.34
C ARG A 10 -7.78 13.07 6.68
N GLU A 11 -8.38 14.09 7.29
CA GLU A 11 -9.08 13.98 8.58
C GLU A 11 -10.29 13.03 8.54
N ASN A 12 -10.90 12.85 7.36
CA ASN A 12 -12.02 11.92 7.16
C ASN A 12 -11.58 10.45 6.98
N GLY A 13 -10.29 10.15 7.13
CA GLY A 13 -9.74 8.80 6.99
C GLY A 13 -9.29 8.43 5.57
N ASP A 14 -9.58 9.25 4.54
CA ASP A 14 -9.09 9.00 3.18
C ASP A 14 -7.57 9.13 3.09
N VAL A 15 -6.93 8.22 2.36
CA VAL A 15 -5.50 8.23 2.08
C VAL A 15 -5.25 8.17 0.58
N TYR A 16 -4.44 9.11 0.09
CA TYR A 16 -3.96 9.17 -1.30
C TYR A 16 -2.47 8.84 -1.33
N ILE A 17 -2.10 7.73 -1.97
CA ILE A 17 -0.69 7.32 -2.14
C ILE A 17 -0.26 7.69 -3.54
N TYR A 18 0.70 8.60 -3.65
CA TYR A 18 1.25 9.03 -4.93
C TYR A 18 2.47 8.18 -5.26
N TYR A 19 2.42 7.48 -6.38
CA TYR A 19 3.52 6.61 -6.79
C TYR A 19 3.85 6.82 -8.27
N ALA A 20 5.14 6.87 -8.58
CA ALA A 20 5.67 6.91 -9.92
C ALA A 20 5.73 5.51 -10.53
N SER A 21 5.50 5.40 -11.84
CA SER A 21 5.79 4.19 -12.62
C SER A 21 6.92 4.45 -13.62
N CYS A 22 7.92 3.57 -13.59
CA CYS A 22 9.05 3.55 -14.53
C CYS A 22 9.73 4.92 -14.70
N ASP A 23 9.89 5.66 -13.60
CA ASP A 23 10.51 7.00 -13.53
C ASP A 23 9.93 8.03 -14.54
N THR A 24 8.71 7.79 -15.02
CA THR A 24 8.14 8.57 -16.14
C THR A 24 6.81 9.24 -15.79
N ARG A 25 5.94 8.55 -15.05
CA ARG A 25 4.55 8.99 -14.83
C ARG A 25 4.14 8.84 -13.38
N MET A 26 3.43 9.83 -12.84
CA MET A 26 2.82 9.79 -11.52
C MET A 26 1.39 9.26 -11.58
N HIS A 27 1.06 8.39 -10.63
CA HIS A 27 -0.26 7.80 -10.41
C HIS A 27 -0.72 8.08 -8.98
N VAL A 28 -2.02 7.88 -8.73
CA VAL A 28 -2.59 7.94 -7.38
C VAL A 28 -3.40 6.68 -7.10
N ALA A 29 -3.10 6.01 -5.99
CA ALA A 29 -3.95 4.98 -5.41
C ALA A 29 -4.74 5.58 -4.24
N THR A 30 -6.03 5.25 -4.15
CA THR A 30 -6.92 5.73 -3.09
C THR A 30 -7.30 4.59 -2.16
N THR A 31 -7.25 4.85 -0.85
CA THR A 31 -7.63 3.91 0.21
C THR A 31 -8.06 4.69 1.45
N THR A 32 -8.27 4.01 2.58
CA THR A 32 -8.50 4.64 3.89
C THR A 32 -7.51 4.13 4.92
N VAL A 33 -7.36 4.84 6.04
CA VAL A 33 -6.52 4.41 7.16
C VAL A 33 -6.97 3.03 7.67
N GLU A 34 -8.28 2.82 7.83
CA GLU A 34 -8.82 1.55 8.34
C GLU A 34 -8.47 0.38 7.43
N LYS A 35 -8.53 0.58 6.11
CA LYS A 35 -8.13 -0.47 5.14
C LYS A 35 -6.63 -0.76 5.17
N LEU A 36 -5.81 0.27 5.39
CA LEU A 36 -4.35 0.10 5.50
C LEU A 36 -3.96 -0.61 6.79
N GLU A 37 -4.62 -0.31 7.91
CA GLU A 37 -4.42 -1.00 9.18
C GLU A 37 -4.91 -2.45 9.11
N ASP A 38 -6.08 -2.70 8.51
CA ASP A 38 -6.58 -4.04 8.26
C ASP A 38 -5.58 -4.86 7.44
N TYR A 39 -5.07 -4.29 6.34
CA TYR A 39 -4.02 -4.90 5.54
C TYR A 39 -2.76 -5.18 6.38
N LEU A 40 -2.27 -4.21 7.17
CA LEU A 40 -1.03 -4.34 7.93
C LEU A 40 -1.11 -5.43 9.02
N PHE A 41 -2.23 -5.52 9.73
CA PHE A 41 -2.35 -6.38 10.91
C PHE A 41 -2.99 -7.73 10.64
N HIS A 42 -3.83 -7.85 9.61
CA HIS A 42 -4.54 -9.10 9.31
C HIS A 42 -4.03 -9.84 8.07
N THR A 43 -3.19 -9.23 7.24
CA THR A 43 -2.49 -9.98 6.18
C THR A 43 -1.52 -10.97 6.83
N PRO A 44 -1.57 -12.26 6.48
CA PRO A 44 -0.60 -13.24 6.98
C PRO A 44 0.83 -12.77 6.71
N LYS A 45 1.72 -12.99 7.68
CA LYS A 45 3.14 -12.80 7.45
C LYS A 45 3.63 -13.77 6.38
N ASP A 46 4.67 -13.38 5.66
CA ASP A 46 5.32 -14.26 4.69
C ASP A 46 5.76 -15.56 5.41
N ALA A 47 5.34 -16.69 4.86
CA ALA A 47 5.69 -18.01 5.39
C ALA A 47 7.14 -18.41 5.06
N LEU A 48 7.86 -17.59 4.28
CA LEU A 48 9.28 -17.68 3.91
C LEU A 48 9.65 -18.90 3.05
N ARG A 49 8.76 -19.88 2.89
CA ARG A 49 8.96 -21.09 2.11
C ARG A 49 7.67 -21.51 1.42
N SER A 50 7.77 -21.94 0.16
CA SER A 50 6.60 -22.36 -0.62
C SER A 50 5.76 -23.47 0.04
N PRO A 51 6.32 -24.50 0.71
CA PRO A 51 5.52 -25.51 1.39
C PRO A 51 4.71 -24.99 2.59
N ASP A 52 5.15 -23.88 3.20
CA ASP A 52 4.46 -23.28 4.35
C ASP A 52 3.39 -22.27 3.90
N CYS A 53 3.32 -21.95 2.60
CA CYS A 53 2.30 -21.10 1.99
C CYS A 53 1.02 -21.86 1.58
N VAL A 54 1.05 -23.20 1.52
CA VAL A 54 0.00 -24.06 0.94
C VAL A 54 -0.81 -24.82 1.98
#